data_AF-A0A4Z0P790-F1
#
_entry.id   AF-A0A4Z0P790-F1
#
_cell.length_a   1.000
_cell.length_b   1.000
_cell.length_c   1.000
_cell.angle_alpha   90.00
_cell.angle_beta   90.00
_cell.angle_gamma   90.00
#
_symmetry.space_group_name_H-M   'P 1'
#
loop_
_entity.id
_entity.type
_entity.pdbx_description
1 polymer ?
#
loop_
_entity_poly.entity_id
_entity_poly.type
_entity_poly.pdbx_seq_one_letter_code
_entity_poly.pdbx_strand_id
1 'polypeptide(L)'
;MLTRSDTWWLQEVAIAGQITRGAAIKDRYTMRFHSDGTYTQTLVADGTEYKGKYMLMGSDNSTLHLTDHKGDAQEYTLEGGGTETLMYSRLNKAGQREVFSFRNTQ
;
A
#
# COMPACT_ATOMS: atom_id res chain seq x y z
N MET A 1 -7.52 -8.34 -9.08
CA MET A 1 -6.29 -9.07 -8.69
C MET A 1 -5.11 -8.20 -9.10
N LEU A 2 -4.05 -8.07 -8.29
CA LEU A 2 -2.92 -7.12 -8.44
C LEU A 2 -2.01 -7.37 -9.68
N THR A 3 -2.60 -7.87 -10.77
CA THR A 3 -1.94 -8.27 -12.01
C THR A 3 -1.99 -7.18 -13.08
N ARG A 4 -2.65 -6.05 -12.80
CA ARG A 4 -2.71 -4.89 -13.69
C ARG A 4 -1.77 -3.81 -13.16
N SER A 5 -0.97 -3.22 -14.05
CA SER A 5 -0.04 -2.13 -13.74
C SER A 5 -0.73 -0.80 -13.45
N ASP A 6 -1.78 -0.84 -12.63
CA ASP A 6 -2.51 0.34 -12.20
C ASP A 6 -1.67 1.10 -11.16
N THR A 7 -1.76 2.43 -11.22
CA THR A 7 -1.20 3.31 -10.20
C THR A 7 -2.24 3.52 -9.11
N TRP A 8 -1.91 3.06 -7.90
CA TRP A 8 -2.75 3.17 -6.71
C TRP A 8 -2.35 4.39 -5.90
N TRP A 9 -3.22 5.40 -5.84
CA TRP A 9 -3.01 6.61 -5.06
C TRP A 9 -3.47 6.41 -3.63
N LEU A 10 -2.61 6.69 -2.64
CA LEU A 10 -3.03 6.69 -1.25
C LEU A 10 -4.04 7.82 -1.03
N GLN A 11 -5.26 7.47 -0.62
CA GLN A 11 -6.36 8.43 -0.44
C GLN A 11 -6.70 8.66 1.03
N GLU A 12 -6.55 7.63 1.86
CA GLU A 12 -6.92 7.68 3.26
C GLU A 12 -5.97 6.82 4.08
N VAL A 13 -5.59 7.34 5.25
CA VAL A 13 -4.89 6.58 6.29
C VAL A 13 -5.72 6.69 7.57
N ALA A 14 -6.08 5.56 8.15
CA ALA A 14 -6.76 5.49 9.44
C ALA A 14 -5.84 4.85 10.49
N ILE A 15 -5.56 5.58 11.57
CA ILE A 15 -4.70 5.13 12.69
C ILE A 15 -5.42 5.43 13.98
N ALA A 16 -5.64 4.42 14.83
CA ALA A 16 -6.26 4.60 16.16
C ALA A 16 -7.59 5.40 16.13
N GLY A 17 -8.40 5.20 15.07
CA GLY A 17 -9.67 5.92 14.88
C GLY A 17 -9.56 7.34 14.33
N GLN A 18 -8.35 7.87 14.14
CA GLN A 18 -8.11 9.12 13.43
C GLN A 18 -7.96 8.85 11.94
N ILE A 19 -8.62 9.65 11.11
CA ILE A 19 -8.61 9.50 9.66
C ILE A 19 -8.00 10.74 9.01
N THR A 20 -6.95 10.54 8.23
CA THR A 20 -6.28 11.58 7.42
C THR A 20 -6.50 11.28 5.94
N ARG A 21 -6.82 12.31 5.13
CA ARG A 21 -7.23 12.15 3.72
C ARG A 21 -6.45 13.02 2.76
N GLY A 22 -6.25 12.51 1.55
CA GLY A 22 -5.73 13.26 0.41
C GLY A 22 -4.45 14.04 0.74
N ALA A 23 -4.42 15.32 0.38
CA ALA A 23 -3.26 16.18 0.58
C ALA A 23 -2.86 16.42 2.05
N ALA A 24 -3.73 16.10 3.02
CA ALA A 24 -3.38 16.17 4.44
C ALA A 24 -2.51 14.98 4.90
N ILE A 25 -2.41 13.92 4.10
CA ILE A 25 -1.57 12.77 4.39
C ILE A 25 -0.10 13.17 4.20
N LYS A 26 0.66 13.17 5.29
CA LYS A 26 2.12 13.35 5.24
C LYS A 26 2.74 12.22 4.42
N ASP A 27 3.73 12.57 3.59
CA ASP A 27 4.47 11.62 2.76
C ASP A 27 3.54 10.80 1.85
N ARG A 28 2.42 11.38 1.40
CA ARG A 28 1.46 10.74 0.48
C ARG A 28 2.20 10.19 -0.73
N TYR A 29 1.86 8.96 -1.10
CA TYR A 29 2.52 8.24 -2.19
C TYR A 29 1.53 7.50 -3.09
N THR A 30 2.03 7.07 -4.24
CA THR A 30 1.38 6.10 -5.11
C THR A 30 2.11 4.76 -5.08
N MET A 31 1.41 3.67 -5.35
CA MET A 31 1.97 2.32 -5.50
C MET A 31 1.68 1.78 -6.90
N ARG A 32 2.66 1.16 -7.53
CA ARG A 32 2.49 0.38 -8.75
C ARG A 32 3.12 -1.00 -8.57
N PHE A 33 2.32 -2.05 -8.74
CA PHE A 33 2.78 -3.44 -8.67
C PHE A 33 3.10 -3.97 -10.08
N HIS A 34 4.22 -4.68 -10.20
CA HIS A 34 4.72 -5.20 -11.47
C HIS A 34 4.66 -6.73 -11.50
N SER A 35 4.44 -7.32 -12.67
CA SER A 35 4.28 -8.78 -12.81
C SER A 35 5.54 -9.58 -12.47
N ASP A 36 6.69 -8.94 -12.35
CA ASP A 36 7.97 -9.56 -11.97
C ASP A 36 8.15 -9.66 -10.44
N GLY A 37 7.14 -9.32 -9.64
CA GLY A 37 7.19 -9.35 -8.19
C GLY A 37 7.87 -8.13 -7.57
N THR A 38 8.07 -7.05 -8.33
CA THR A 38 8.54 -5.76 -7.80
C THR A 38 7.41 -4.75 -7.69
N TYR A 39 7.59 -3.74 -6.84
CA TYR A 39 6.70 -2.59 -6.80
C TYR A 39 7.49 -1.29 -6.85
N THR A 40 6.84 -0.22 -7.30
CA THR A 40 7.35 1.15 -7.23
C THR A 40 6.43 1.97 -6.36
N GLN A 41 7.01 2.62 -5.35
CA GLN A 41 6.37 3.65 -4.56
C GLN A 41 6.88 5.02 -5.03
N THR A 42 5.99 5.94 -5.33
CA THR A 42 6.36 7.30 -5.76
C THR A 42 5.75 8.32 -4.80
N LEU A 43 6.57 9.17 -4.19
CA LEU A 43 6.08 10.27 -3.36
C LEU A 43 5.36 11.30 -4.23
N VAL A 44 4.14 11.70 -3.83
CA VAL A 44 3.32 12.66 -4.58
C VAL A 44 3.92 14.07 -4.51
N ALA A 45 4.67 14.38 -3.44
CA ALA A 45 5.21 15.72 -3.20
C ALA A 45 6.30 16.13 -4.21
N ASP A 46 7.19 15.19 -4.56
CA ASP A 46 8.41 15.49 -5.33
C ASP A 46 8.71 14.46 -6.43
N GLY A 47 7.92 13.39 -6.55
CA GLY A 47 8.14 12.33 -7.52
C GLY A 47 9.25 11.36 -7.16
N THR A 48 9.81 11.42 -5.94
CA THR A 48 10.86 10.49 -5.50
C THR A 48 10.35 9.04 -5.56
N GLU A 49 11.10 8.16 -6.21
CA GLU A 49 10.74 6.75 -6.38
C GLU A 49 11.56 5.82 -5.48
N TYR A 50 10.88 4.84 -4.91
CA TYR A 50 11.47 3.72 -4.19
C TYR A 50 10.98 2.41 -4.80
N LYS A 51 11.91 1.50 -5.08
CA LYS A 51 11.61 0.18 -5.64
C LYS A 51 11.79 -0.89 -4.57
N GLY A 52 10.82 -1.78 -4.47
CA GLY A 52 10.87 -2.91 -3.55
C GLY A 52 10.37 -4.19 -4.20
N LYS A 53 10.27 -5.25 -3.41
CA LYS A 53 9.70 -6.53 -3.81
C LYS A 53 8.37 -6.75 -3.10
N TYR A 54 7.47 -7.47 -3.74
CA TYR A 54 6.24 -7.90 -3.11
C TYR A 54 5.93 -9.35 -3.42
N MET A 55 5.18 -9.97 -2.52
CA MET A 55 4.58 -11.28 -2.72
C MET A 55 3.22 -11.32 -2.04
N LEU A 56 2.27 -12.02 -2.65
CA LEU A 56 1.02 -12.40 -2.00
C LEU A 56 1.20 -13.77 -1.35
N MET A 57 0.80 -13.87 -0.09
CA MET A 57 0.92 -15.06 0.72
C MET A 57 -0.43 -15.47 1.28
N GLY A 58 -0.50 -16.69 1.83
CA GLY A 58 -1.75 -17.32 2.26
C GLY A 58 -2.45 -18.04 1.11
N SER A 59 -3.24 -19.06 1.43
CA SER A 59 -3.95 -19.87 0.42
C SER A 59 -4.97 -19.09 -0.40
N ASP A 60 -5.40 -17.93 0.10
CA ASP A 60 -6.33 -17.00 -0.51
C ASP A 60 -5.68 -15.69 -0.95
N ASN A 61 -4.34 -15.59 -0.91
CA ASN A 61 -3.60 -14.35 -1.17
C ASN A 61 -4.01 -13.18 -0.26
N SER A 62 -4.48 -13.44 0.96
CA SER A 62 -4.93 -12.41 1.91
C SER A 62 -3.80 -11.61 2.56
N THR A 63 -2.54 -12.03 2.43
CA THR A 63 -1.41 -11.31 3.02
C THR A 63 -0.54 -10.70 1.92
N LEU A 64 -0.33 -9.39 1.98
CA LEU A 64 0.66 -8.66 1.19
C LEU A 64 1.96 -8.53 1.97
N HIS A 65 3.01 -9.20 1.50
CA HIS A 65 4.37 -9.03 2.02
C HIS A 65 5.12 -8.04 1.13
N LEU A 66 5.61 -6.95 1.70
CA LEU A 66 6.46 -5.96 1.03
C LEU A 66 7.86 -5.99 1.62
N THR A 67 8.88 -6.02 0.78
CA THR A 67 10.27 -5.73 1.14
C THR A 67 10.67 -4.43 0.48
N ASP A 68 11.03 -3.42 1.26
CA ASP A 68 11.34 -2.09 0.74
C ASP A 68 12.74 -2.01 0.08
N HIS A 69 13.08 -0.84 -0.42
CA HIS A 69 14.37 -0.57 -1.08
C HIS A 69 15.60 -0.71 -0.17
N LYS A 70 15.41 -0.78 1.15
CA LYS A 70 16.45 -1.00 2.16
C LYS A 70 16.55 -2.46 2.58
N GLY A 71 15.61 -3.30 2.15
CA GLY A 71 15.51 -4.70 2.54
C GLY A 71 14.62 -4.94 3.75
N ASP A 72 13.94 -3.91 4.27
CA ASP A 72 13.05 -4.04 5.43
C ASP A 72 11.71 -4.63 5.00
N ALA A 73 11.27 -5.67 5.71
CA ALA A 73 10.04 -6.38 5.41
C ALA A 73 8.87 -5.89 6.26
N GLN A 74 7.69 -5.81 5.65
CA GLN A 74 6.43 -5.52 6.32
C GLN A 74 5.31 -6.36 5.72
N GLU A 75 4.50 -6.93 6.60
CA GLU A 75 3.30 -7.65 6.24
C GLU A 75 2.05 -6.80 6.48
N TYR A 76 1.09 -6.97 5.57
CA TYR A 76 -0.22 -6.35 5.61
C TYR A 76 -1.30 -7.37 5.31
N THR A 77 -2.42 -7.28 5.99
CA THR A 77 -3.65 -7.97 5.61
C THR A 77 -4.31 -7.19 4.47
N LEU A 78 -4.64 -7.87 3.37
CA LEU A 78 -5.50 -7.34 2.33
C LEU A 78 -6.95 -7.38 2.82
N GLU A 79 -7.53 -6.20 3.02
CA GLU A 79 -8.89 -6.04 3.54
C GLU A 79 -9.94 -6.03 2.43
N GLY A 80 -9.50 -5.68 1.23
CA GLY A 80 -10.37 -5.55 0.07
C GLY A 80 -9.57 -5.01 -1.11
N GLY A 81 -9.82 -5.58 -2.28
CA GLY A 81 -9.16 -5.18 -3.52
C GLY A 81 -10.10 -5.43 -4.68
N GLY A 82 -10.32 -4.39 -5.48
CA GLY A 82 -11.19 -4.42 -6.66
C GLY A 82 -10.46 -3.85 -7.87
N THR A 83 -11.22 -3.54 -8.92
CA THR A 83 -10.69 -2.84 -10.10
C THR A 83 -10.32 -1.39 -9.81
N GLU A 84 -10.89 -0.79 -8.76
CA GLU A 84 -10.76 0.65 -8.46
C GLU A 84 -10.22 0.97 -7.07
N THR A 85 -10.27 0.00 -6.15
CA THR A 85 -9.84 0.17 -4.76
C THR A 85 -8.82 -0.87 -4.37
N LEU A 86 -7.82 -0.47 -3.59
CA LEU A 86 -6.91 -1.35 -2.89
C LEU A 86 -6.89 -0.93 -1.42
N MET A 87 -7.14 -1.85 -0.51
CA MET A 87 -7.15 -1.58 0.92
C MET A 87 -6.35 -2.65 1.65
N TYR A 88 -5.38 -2.20 2.44
CA TYR A 88 -4.60 -3.08 3.28
C TYR A 88 -4.45 -2.51 4.68
N SER A 89 -4.22 -3.38 5.66
CA SER A 89 -4.03 -2.99 7.05
C SER A 89 -2.86 -3.71 7.69
N ARG A 90 -2.31 -3.12 8.75
CA ARG A 90 -1.32 -3.78 9.63
C ARG A 90 -1.55 -3.36 11.07
N LEU A 91 -0.94 -4.08 12.01
CA LEU A 91 -0.80 -3.60 13.39
C LEU A 91 0.49 -2.78 13.51
N ASN A 92 0.39 -1.61 14.14
CA ASN A 92 1.56 -0.83 14.51
C ASN A 92 2.22 -1.39 15.78
N LYS A 93 3.33 -0.77 16.21
CA LYS A 93 4.08 -1.19 17.41
C LYS A 93 3.28 -1.15 18.71
N ALA A 94 2.18 -0.38 18.75
CA ALA A 94 1.26 -0.32 19.88
C ALA A 94 0.10 -1.32 19.79
N GLY A 95 0.10 -2.21 18.78
CA GLY A 95 -0.97 -3.17 18.53
C GLY A 95 -2.24 -2.52 17.95
N GLN A 96 -2.16 -1.26 17.50
CA GLN A 96 -3.29 -0.56 16.91
C GLN A 96 -3.32 -0.82 15.40
N ARG A 97 -4.52 -1.01 14.86
CA ARG A 97 -4.70 -1.19 13.42
C ARG A 97 -4.48 0.11 12.67
N GLU A 98 -3.62 0.05 11.66
CA GLU A 98 -3.42 1.07 10.63
C GLU A 98 -4.04 0.57 9.34
N VAL A 99 -4.95 1.35 8.74
CA VAL A 99 -5.59 1.03 7.46
C VAL A 99 -5.15 2.04 6.42
N PHE A 100 -4.78 1.54 5.24
CA PHE A 100 -4.37 2.33 4.10
C PHE A 100 -5.31 2.04 2.94
N SER A 101 -5.98 3.07 2.46
CA SER A 101 -6.96 2.96 1.38
C SER A 101 -6.47 3.70 0.15
N PHE A 102 -6.45 3.00 -0.97
CA PHE A 102 -5.96 3.47 -2.25
C PHE A 102 -7.07 3.45 -3.28
N ARG A 103 -6.96 4.36 -4.25
CA ARG A 103 -7.76 4.35 -5.48
C ARG A 103 -6.88 4.37 -6.71
N ASN A 104 -7.33 3.76 -7.79
CA ASN A 104 -6.64 3.84 -9.10
C ASN A 104 -6.82 5.20 -9.81
N THR A 105 -7.48 6.14 -9.14
CA THR A 105 -7.72 7.53 -9.53
C THR A 105 -7.33 8.46 -8.39
N GLN A 106 -6.92 9.68 -8.74
CA GLN A 106 -6.42 10.68 -7.79
C GLN A 106 -7.52 11.36 -6.99
#